data_AF-A0A2V7GQG5-F1
#
_entry.id   AF-A0A2V7GQG5-F1
#
_cell.length_a   1.000
_cell.length_b   1.000
_cell.length_c   1.000
_cell.angle_alpha   90.00
_cell.angle_beta   90.00
_cell.angle_gamma   90.00
#
_symmetry.space_group_name_H-M   'P 1'
#
loop_
_entity.id
_entity.type
_entity.pdbx_description
1 polymer ?
#
loop_
_entity_poly.entity_id
_entity_poly.type
_entity_poly.pdbx_seq_one_letter_code
_entity_poly.pdbx_strand_id
1 'polypeptide(L)'
;MCWALAVPAPARAELRISNLSVFLNDFDVTVHVVLFGAVPQSLYESLHTGIPTHVRTRVELWQYNRLLPDRRTQSRTVERQLTYNVLTKEYKVVSLRNEHREPYLTKDLREAQRVISEFRVGNLV
;
A
#
# COMPACT_ATOMS: atom_id res chain seq x y z
N MET A 1 39.35 16.18 -9.63
CA MET A 1 37.96 16.61 -9.86
C MET A 1 37.12 15.34 -10.00
N CYS A 2 36.56 14.82 -8.91
CA CYS A 2 35.80 13.57 -8.93
C CYS A 2 34.31 13.89 -9.09
N TRP A 3 33.74 13.55 -10.24
CA TRP A 3 32.29 13.53 -10.43
C TRP A 3 31.71 12.36 -9.62
N ALA A 4 31.09 12.67 -8.50
CA ALA A 4 30.22 11.72 -7.81
C ALA A 4 28.95 11.54 -8.67
N LEU A 5 28.80 10.36 -9.27
CA LEU A 5 27.56 9.95 -9.90
C LEU A 5 26.46 9.96 -8.83
N ALA A 6 25.55 10.92 -8.92
CA ALA A 6 24.37 10.97 -8.08
C ALA A 6 23.49 9.77 -8.45
N VAL A 7 23.58 8.69 -7.67
CA VAL A 7 22.65 7.58 -7.76
C VAL A 7 21.27 8.13 -7.37
N PRO A 8 20.24 8.04 -8.24
CA PRO A 8 18.91 8.52 -7.87
C PRO A 8 18.45 7.75 -6.64
N ALA A 9 18.26 8.46 -5.53
CA ALA A 9 17.71 7.87 -4.32
C ALA A 9 16.29 7.39 -4.63
N PRO A 10 15.90 6.16 -4.22
CA PRO A 10 14.52 5.71 -4.37
C PRO A 10 13.59 6.71 -3.69
N ALA A 11 12.48 7.06 -4.35
CA ALA A 11 11.48 7.95 -3.79
C ALA A 11 11.07 7.44 -2.39
N ARG A 12 11.49 8.15 -1.35
CA ARG A 12 11.15 7.82 0.03
C ARG A 12 9.82 8.48 0.35
N ALA A 13 8.83 7.67 0.65
CA ALA A 13 7.57 8.13 1.19
C ALA A 13 7.66 8.15 2.72
N GLU A 14 7.29 9.26 3.35
CA GLU A 14 7.08 9.29 4.79
C GLU A 14 5.76 8.57 5.10
N LEU A 15 5.89 7.28 5.44
CA LEU A 15 4.76 6.40 5.72
C LEU A 15 4.25 6.65 7.14
N ARG A 16 2.97 7.01 7.26
CA ARG A 16 2.29 7.15 8.55
C ARG A 16 1.17 6.14 8.67
N ILE A 17 1.23 5.32 9.71
CA ILE A 17 0.17 4.36 10.02
C ILE A 17 -1.01 5.12 10.64
N SER A 18 -2.20 4.91 10.09
CA SER A 18 -3.45 5.42 10.63
C SER A 18 -4.48 4.31 10.70
N ASN A 19 -5.39 4.42 11.68
CA ASN A 19 -6.53 3.53 11.85
C ASN A 19 -6.11 2.04 11.85
N LEU A 20 -5.06 1.72 12.62
CA LEU A 20 -4.71 0.33 12.88
C LEU A 20 -5.78 -0.29 13.79
N SER A 21 -6.45 -1.31 13.29
CA SER A 21 -7.38 -2.11 14.06
C SER A 21 -7.05 -3.59 13.88
N VAL A 22 -7.03 -4.30 14.99
CA VAL A 22 -6.75 -5.73 15.04
C VAL A 22 -7.97 -6.39 15.66
N PHE A 23 -8.59 -7.26 14.89
CA PHE A 23 -9.76 -8.03 15.30
C PHE A 23 -9.32 -9.48 15.45
N LEU A 24 -9.64 -10.07 16.60
CA LEU A 24 -9.47 -11.49 16.85
C LEU A 24 -10.87 -12.12 16.81
N ASN A 25 -11.11 -12.95 15.80
CA ASN A 25 -12.22 -13.89 15.76
C ASN A 25 -11.72 -15.27 16.17
N ASP A 26 -12.63 -16.18 16.56
CA ASP A 26 -12.33 -17.48 17.19
C ASP A 26 -11.20 -18.29 16.52
N PHE A 27 -10.99 -18.12 15.20
CA PHE A 27 -9.90 -18.76 14.44
C PHE A 27 -9.22 -17.84 13.43
N ASP A 28 -9.40 -16.52 13.52
CA ASP A 28 -8.81 -15.60 12.53
C ASP A 28 -8.42 -14.26 13.15
N VAL A 29 -7.21 -13.79 12.85
CA VAL A 29 -6.77 -12.42 13.10
C VAL A 29 -6.98 -11.61 11.84
N THR A 30 -7.84 -10.61 11.92
CA THR A 30 -7.98 -9.60 10.86
C THR A 30 -7.26 -8.32 11.27
N VAL A 31 -6.29 -7.91 10.46
CA VAL A 31 -5.63 -6.62 10.59
C VAL A 31 -6.19 -5.68 9.53
N HIS A 32 -6.69 -4.54 9.96
CA HIS A 32 -7.03 -3.42 9.09
C HIS A 32 -6.12 -2.24 9.40
N VAL A 33 -5.54 -1.65 8.36
CA VAL A 33 -4.58 -0.55 8.48
C VAL A 33 -4.68 0.38 7.28
N VAL A 34 -4.55 1.67 7.52
CA VAL A 34 -4.46 2.69 6.46
C VAL A 34 -3.07 3.32 6.49
N LEU A 35 -2.34 3.27 5.38
CA LEU A 35 -0.99 3.81 5.27
C LEU A 35 -1.00 5.17 4.57
N PHE A 36 -0.93 6.27 5.32
CA PHE A 36 -0.74 7.57 4.69
C PHE A 36 0.66 7.69 4.09
N GLY A 37 0.73 8.37 2.93
CA GLY A 37 1.98 8.56 2.21
C GLY A 37 2.41 7.37 1.36
N ALA A 38 1.58 6.34 1.16
CA ALA A 38 1.96 5.18 0.33
C ALA A 38 2.28 5.54 -1.14
N VAL A 39 1.76 6.67 -1.63
CA VAL A 39 2.15 7.27 -2.91
C VAL A 39 2.88 8.58 -2.63
N PRO A 40 4.19 8.68 -2.92
CA PRO A 40 4.94 9.93 -2.80
C PRO A 40 4.36 11.04 -3.68
N GLN A 41 4.37 12.27 -3.20
CA GLN A 41 3.90 13.44 -3.98
C GLN A 41 4.65 13.61 -5.30
N SER A 42 5.93 13.21 -5.35
CA SER A 42 6.75 13.24 -6.56
C SER A 42 6.21 12.36 -7.70
N LEU A 43 5.35 11.38 -7.39
CA LEU A 43 4.72 10.53 -8.40
C LEU A 43 3.39 11.11 -8.92
N TYR A 44 2.87 12.20 -8.34
CA TYR A 44 1.58 12.75 -8.76
C TYR A 44 1.63 13.34 -10.17
N GLU A 45 2.72 14.01 -10.52
CA GLU A 45 2.91 14.54 -11.88
C GLU A 45 2.92 13.42 -12.91
N SER A 46 3.66 12.34 -12.63
CA SER A 46 3.68 11.13 -13.46
C SER A 46 2.32 10.45 -13.51
N LEU A 47 1.54 10.50 -12.43
CA LEU A 47 0.20 9.95 -12.43
C LEU A 47 -0.70 10.75 -13.36
N HIS A 48 -0.64 12.08 -13.32
CA HIS A 48 -1.45 12.97 -14.17
C HIS A 48 -1.09 12.90 -15.66
N THR A 49 0.08 12.38 -16.01
CA THR A 49 0.43 12.06 -17.41
C THR A 49 -0.17 10.73 -17.88
N GLY A 50 -0.91 10.02 -17.02
CA GLY A 50 -1.53 8.73 -17.31
C GLY A 50 -0.60 7.53 -17.08
N ILE A 51 0.62 7.74 -16.56
CA ILE A 51 1.54 6.64 -16.26
C ILE A 51 1.05 5.96 -14.96
N PRO A 52 0.82 4.64 -14.98
CA PRO A 52 0.30 3.93 -13.81
C PRO A 52 1.34 3.84 -12.69
N THR A 53 0.91 4.16 -11.47
CA THR A 53 1.71 4.01 -10.26
C THR A 53 1.40 2.67 -9.60
N HIS A 54 2.43 1.86 -9.38
CA HIS A 54 2.32 0.56 -8.72
C HIS A 54 2.72 0.66 -7.25
N VAL A 55 1.86 0.15 -6.37
CA VAL A 55 2.11 0.10 -4.93
C VAL A 55 2.07 -1.36 -4.49
N ARG A 56 3.20 -1.83 -3.95
CA ARG A 56 3.33 -3.14 -3.32
C ARG A 56 3.48 -2.94 -1.82
N THR A 57 2.54 -3.49 -1.07
CA THR A 57 2.56 -3.45 0.40
C THR A 57 2.74 -4.86 0.92
N ARG A 58 3.70 -5.04 1.83
CA ARG A 58 3.93 -6.29 2.54
C ARG A 58 3.57 -6.11 4.01
N VAL A 59 2.64 -6.93 4.47
CA VAL A 59 2.21 -7.00 5.87
C VAL A 59 2.74 -8.31 6.45
N GLU A 60 3.44 -8.23 7.58
CA GLU A 60 3.97 -9.39 8.29
C GLU A 60 3.42 -9.40 9.72
N LEU A 61 2.94 -10.57 10.15
CA LEU A 61 2.52 -10.81 11.52
C LEU A 61 3.64 -11.57 12.24
N TRP A 62 4.08 -11.00 13.36
CA TRP A 62 5.12 -11.55 14.20
C TRP A 62 4.52 -11.95 15.55
N GLN A 63 4.78 -13.19 15.98
CA GLN A 63 4.45 -13.65 17.31
C GLN A 63 5.64 -13.35 18.23
N TYR A 64 5.37 -12.52 19.22
CA TYR A 64 6.34 -12.20 20.26
C TYR A 64 6.66 -13.45 21.08
N ASN A 65 7.95 -13.75 21.23
CA ASN A 65 8.43 -14.80 22.11
C ASN A 65 9.40 -14.22 23.13
N ARG A 66 9.12 -14.43 24.42
CA ARG A 66 9.93 -13.84 25.49
C ARG A 66 11.34 -14.44 25.61
N LEU A 67 11.49 -15.73 25.29
CA LEU A 67 12.73 -16.50 25.50
C LEU A 67 13.42 -16.92 24.18
N LEU A 68 12.77 -16.73 23.04
CA LEU A 68 13.25 -17.10 21.72
C LEU A 68 13.08 -15.92 20.77
N PRO A 69 13.78 -15.87 19.62
CA PRO A 69 13.50 -14.87 18.60
C PRO A 69 12.02 -14.87 18.21
N ASP A 70 11.50 -13.67 17.95
CA ASP A 70 10.14 -13.50 17.46
C ASP A 70 9.97 -14.33 16.19
N ARG A 71 8.84 -15.04 16.14
CA ARG A 71 8.54 -15.92 15.01
C ARG A 71 7.60 -15.20 14.07
N ARG A 72 7.99 -15.06 12.81
CA ARG A 72 7.04 -14.62 11.77
C ARG A 72 6.01 -15.72 11.56
N THR A 73 4.75 -15.41 11.87
CA THR A 73 3.63 -16.35 11.75
C THR A 73 3.06 -16.32 10.33
N GLN A 74 2.84 -15.13 9.78
CA GLN A 74 2.32 -14.96 8.42
C GLN A 74 2.93 -13.74 7.71
N SER A 75 2.90 -13.77 6.37
CA SER A 75 3.24 -12.64 5.52
C SER A 75 2.26 -12.60 4.36
N ARG A 76 1.68 -11.42 4.10
CA ARG A 76 0.82 -11.17 2.95
C ARG A 76 1.35 -9.99 2.17
N THR A 77 1.43 -10.15 0.86
CA THR A 77 1.83 -9.07 -0.06
C THR A 77 0.63 -8.73 -0.91
N VAL A 78 0.20 -7.48 -0.84
CA VAL A 78 -0.89 -6.92 -1.64
C VAL A 78 -0.28 -5.99 -2.67
N GLU A 79 -0.71 -6.15 -3.92
CA GLU A 79 -0.26 -5.31 -5.03
C GLU A 79 -1.46 -4.60 -5.64
N ARG A 80 -1.32 -3.28 -5.80
CA ARG A 80 -2.33 -2.43 -6.41
C ARG A 80 -1.69 -1.47 -7.40
N GLN A 81 -2.50 -1.01 -8.33
CA GLN A 81 -2.12 -0.02 -9.31
C GLN A 81 -3.12 1.14 -9.29
N LEU A 82 -2.59 2.36 -9.24
CA LEU A 82 -3.33 3.61 -9.40
C LEU A 82 -3.04 4.17 -10.80
N THR A 83 -4.09 4.46 -11.56
CA THR A 83 -3.99 5.05 -12.89
C THR A 83 -4.91 6.26 -12.96
N TYR A 84 -4.48 7.35 -13.57
CA TYR A 84 -5.35 8.49 -13.86
C TYR A 84 -5.72 8.50 -15.34
N ASN A 85 -7.01 8.53 -15.62
CA ASN A 85 -7.51 8.68 -16.98
C ASN A 85 -7.64 10.17 -17.31
N VAL A 86 -6.77 10.64 -18.21
CA VAL A 86 -6.72 12.06 -18.61
C VAL A 86 -7.98 12.50 -19.35
N LEU A 87 -8.68 11.58 -20.03
CA LEU A 87 -9.90 11.85 -20.79
C LEU A 87 -11.11 11.98 -19.88
N THR A 88 -11.31 11.03 -18.96
CA THR A 88 -12.47 11.04 -18.05
C THR A 88 -12.21 11.84 -16.76
N LYS A 89 -10.96 12.25 -16.53
CA LYS A 89 -10.49 12.94 -15.32
C LYS A 89 -10.72 12.13 -14.04
N GLU A 90 -10.62 10.81 -14.14
CA GLU A 90 -10.89 9.88 -13.04
C GLU A 90 -9.65 9.07 -12.68
N TYR A 91 -9.49 8.82 -11.39
CA TYR A 91 -8.55 7.86 -10.83
C TYR A 91 -9.19 6.47 -10.80
N LYS A 92 -8.40 5.48 -11.21
CA LYS A 92 -8.74 4.06 -11.16
C LYS A 92 -7.74 3.33 -10.27
N VAL A 93 -8.23 2.68 -9.23
CA VAL A 93 -7.46 1.77 -8.39
C VAL A 93 -7.85 0.34 -8.75
N VAL A 94 -6.86 -0.48 -9.10
CA VAL A 94 -7.05 -1.91 -9.38
C VAL A 94 -6.18 -2.75 -8.47
N SER A 95 -6.72 -3.89 -8.05
CA SER A 95 -5.97 -4.93 -7.34
C SER A 95 -5.31 -5.84 -8.36
N LEU A 96 -4.04 -6.20 -8.13
CA LEU A 96 -3.25 -6.98 -9.08
C LEU A 96 -3.05 -8.42 -8.60
N ARG A 97 -2.38 -8.59 -7.45
CA ARG A 97 -2.03 -9.92 -6.91
C ARG A 97 -2.44 -10.03 -5.45
N ASN A 98 -2.88 -11.24 -5.08
CA ASN A 98 -3.24 -11.65 -3.72
C ASN A 98 -4.35 -10.80 -3.07
N GLU A 99 -5.12 -10.09 -3.87
CA GLU A 99 -6.29 -9.33 -3.44
C GLU A 99 -7.35 -9.38 -4.55
N HIS A 100 -8.55 -9.81 -4.19
CA HIS A 100 -9.72 -9.81 -5.07
C HIS A 100 -10.66 -8.69 -4.63
N ARG A 101 -10.46 -7.51 -5.20
CA ARG A 101 -11.32 -6.33 -4.98
C ARG A 101 -11.63 -5.70 -6.31
N GLU A 102 -12.90 -5.37 -6.51
CA GLU A 102 -13.39 -4.70 -7.72
C GLU A 102 -12.64 -3.39 -7.97
N PRO A 103 -12.40 -3.02 -9.24
CA PRO A 103 -11.83 -1.74 -9.59
C PRO A 103 -12.61 -0.58 -8.96
N TYR A 104 -11.90 0.32 -8.30
CA TYR A 104 -12.50 1.50 -7.69
C TYR A 104 -12.21 2.73 -8.54
N LEU A 105 -13.25 3.50 -8.86
CA LEU A 105 -13.19 4.72 -9.67
C LEU A 105 -13.61 5.92 -8.84
N THR A 106 -12.86 7.01 -8.94
CA THR A 106 -13.19 8.28 -8.27
C THR A 106 -12.56 9.47 -8.98
N LYS A 107 -13.16 10.65 -8.84
CA LYS A 107 -12.56 11.93 -9.30
C LYS A 107 -11.69 12.58 -8.21
N ASP A 108 -11.79 12.11 -6.97
CA ASP A 108 -11.02 12.64 -5.84
C ASP A 108 -9.71 11.87 -5.66
N LEU A 109 -8.58 12.59 -5.80
CA LEU A 109 -7.25 12.04 -5.57
C LEU A 109 -7.09 11.52 -4.13
N ARG A 110 -7.63 12.24 -3.14
CA ARG A 110 -7.50 11.87 -1.73
C ARG A 110 -8.21 10.55 -1.45
N GLU A 111 -9.38 10.35 -2.06
CA GLU A 111 -10.12 9.09 -1.95
C GLU A 111 -9.39 7.95 -2.67
N ALA A 112 -8.85 8.20 -3.87
CA ALA A 112 -8.03 7.21 -4.57
C ALA A 112 -6.79 6.80 -3.74
N GLN A 113 -6.14 7.78 -3.08
CA GLN A 113 -5.03 7.56 -2.17
C GLN A 113 -5.42 6.76 -0.94
N ARG A 114 -6.58 7.07 -0.33
CA ARG A 114 -7.13 6.29 0.79
C ARG A 114 -7.32 4.84 0.38
N VAL A 115 -7.96 4.61 -0.77
CA VAL A 115 -8.30 3.28 -1.27
C VAL A 115 -7.06 2.45 -1.60
N ILE A 116 -6.05 3.03 -2.27
CA ILE A 116 -4.80 2.30 -2.55
C ILE A 116 -4.00 2.01 -1.28
N SER A 117 -4.19 2.82 -0.24
CA SER A 117 -3.46 2.73 1.03
C SER A 117 -4.18 1.97 2.15
N GLU A 118 -5.43 1.60 1.94
CA GLU A 118 -6.26 0.89 2.92
C GLU A 118 -6.10 -0.61 2.75
N PHE A 119 -5.55 -1.29 3.73
CA PHE A 119 -5.30 -2.72 3.70
C PHE A 119 -6.18 -3.41 4.73
N ARG A 120 -6.88 -4.44 4.28
CA ARG A 120 -7.57 -5.39 5.16
C ARG A 120 -6.99 -6.77 4.88
N VAL A 121 -6.27 -7.30 5.85
CA VAL A 121 -5.67 -8.63 5.76
C VAL A 121 -6.35 -9.49 6.81
N GLY A 122 -7.24 -10.37 6.34
CA GLY A 122 -7.82 -11.45 7.15
C GLY A 122 -7.11 -12.77 6.88
N ASN A 123 -7.58 -13.82 7.53
CA ASN A 123 -6.99 -15.16 7.55
C ASN A 123 -5.52 -15.14 8.04
N LEU A 124 -5.23 -14.30 9.05
CA LEU A 124 -3.92 -14.26 9.71
C LEU A 124 -3.88 -15.19 10.93
N VAL A 125 -4.59 -16.32 10.90
CA VAL A 125 -4.37 -17.53 11.70
C VAL A 125 -4.66 -18.73 10.82
#